data_AF-A0A354EUZ9-F1
#
_entry.id   AF-A0A354EUZ9-F1
#
_cell.length_a   1.000
_cell.length_b   1.000
_cell.length_c   1.000
_cell.angle_alpha   90.00
_cell.angle_beta   90.00
_cell.angle_gamma   90.00
#
_symmetry.space_group_name_H-M   'P 1'
#
loop_
_entity.id
_entity.type
_entity.pdbx_description
1 polymer ?
#
loop_
_entity_poly.entity_id
_entity_poly.type
_entity_poly.pdbx_seq_one_letter_code
_entity_poly.pdbx_strand_id
1 'polypeptide(L)'
;VEFKAPGVSMDDHTGDLREYAHLLAAKSGGKLNRFYCYLIGDTLNPLRLGETWTQFPTGTGWFSSGELRDPVARRQLGETYSEILFYDDVVARAKKRIRVYQDKLQLSLKT
;
A
#
# COMPACT_ATOMS: atom_id res chain seq x y z
N VAL A 1 5.67 2.74 3.23
CA VAL A 1 5.26 3.16 1.87
C VAL A 1 6.45 2.91 0.98
N GLU A 2 6.24 2.24 -0.14
CA GLU A 2 7.25 1.93 -1.15
C GLU A 2 6.75 2.49 -2.50
N PHE A 3 7.58 3.27 -3.18
CA PHE A 3 7.28 3.82 -4.49
C PHE A 3 8.11 3.10 -5.55
N LYS A 4 7.53 2.82 -6.70
CA LYS A 4 8.24 2.26 -7.86
C LYS A 4 8.21 3.24 -9.02
N ALA A 5 9.38 3.45 -9.62
CA ALA A 5 9.50 4.32 -10.78
C ALA A 5 8.61 3.82 -11.94
N PRO A 6 8.22 4.69 -12.88
CA PRO A 6 7.41 4.29 -14.03
C PRO A 6 8.02 3.11 -14.80
N GLY A 7 7.20 2.12 -15.14
CA GLY A 7 7.63 0.91 -15.83
C GLY A 7 8.27 -0.17 -14.95
N VAL A 8 8.54 0.11 -13.67
CA VAL A 8 9.02 -0.89 -12.72
C VAL A 8 7.84 -1.73 -12.24
N SER A 9 7.90 -3.04 -12.47
CA SER A 9 6.86 -3.99 -12.05
C SER A 9 6.72 -4.00 -10.52
N MET A 10 5.52 -3.71 -10.04
CA MET A 10 5.20 -3.76 -8.60
C MET A 10 5.07 -5.20 -8.09
N ASP A 11 4.65 -6.16 -8.91
CA ASP A 11 4.46 -7.55 -8.46
C ASP A 11 5.76 -8.21 -7.98
N ASP A 12 6.91 -7.80 -8.54
CA ASP A 12 8.24 -8.21 -8.10
C ASP A 12 8.62 -7.70 -6.69
N HIS A 13 7.84 -6.77 -6.13
CA HIS A 13 8.14 -6.05 -4.89
C HIS A 13 7.04 -6.19 -3.82
N THR A 14 6.10 -7.11 -4.02
CA THR A 14 5.05 -7.40 -3.03
C THR A 14 5.62 -7.94 -1.70
N GLY A 15 6.83 -8.51 -1.73
CA GLY A 15 7.58 -8.99 -0.56
C GLY A 15 8.29 -7.91 0.25
N ASP A 16 8.79 -6.84 -0.39
CA ASP A 16 9.62 -5.79 0.25
C ASP A 16 8.93 -5.20 1.49
N LEU A 17 7.64 -4.91 1.37
CA LEU A 17 6.83 -4.33 2.44
C LEU A 17 6.76 -5.21 3.69
N ARG A 18 6.78 -6.54 3.51
CA ARG A 18 6.76 -7.50 4.61
C ARG A 18 8.11 -7.51 5.34
N GLU A 19 9.22 -7.33 4.63
CA GLU A 19 10.53 -7.18 5.25
C GLU A 19 10.62 -5.91 6.10
N TYR A 20 10.12 -4.79 5.57
CA TYR A 20 10.07 -3.53 6.33
C TYR A 20 9.21 -3.65 7.59
N ALA A 21 8.07 -4.35 7.52
CA ALA A 21 7.22 -4.61 8.68
C ALA A 21 7.97 -5.42 9.76
N HIS A 22 8.78 -6.42 9.39
CA HIS A 22 9.62 -7.15 10.35
C HIS A 22 10.65 -6.24 11.03
N LEU A 23 11.32 -5.38 10.26
CA LEU A 23 12.29 -4.43 10.82
C LEU A 23 11.62 -3.48 11.82
N LEU A 24 10.46 -2.92 11.48
CA LEU A 24 9.71 -2.04 12.36
C LEU A 24 9.21 -2.77 13.62
N ALA A 25 8.70 -3.99 13.48
CA ALA A 25 8.29 -4.82 14.62
C ALA A 25 9.46 -5.05 15.59
N ALA A 26 10.62 -5.46 15.07
CA ALA A 26 11.83 -5.68 15.85
C ALA A 26 12.32 -4.41 16.54
N LYS A 27 12.42 -3.28 15.80
CA LYS A 27 12.88 -2.00 16.35
C LYS A 27 11.91 -1.40 17.38
N SER A 28 10.63 -1.68 17.26
CA SER A 28 9.63 -1.22 18.23
C SER A 28 9.67 -1.96 19.57
N GLY A 29 10.37 -3.10 19.66
CA GLY A 29 10.33 -3.96 20.84
C GLY A 29 8.94 -4.56 21.11
N GLY A 30 8.14 -4.78 20.06
CA GLY A 30 6.77 -5.29 20.16
C GLY A 30 5.69 -4.25 20.45
N LYS A 31 6.03 -2.96 20.49
CA LYS A 31 5.04 -1.87 20.64
C LYS A 31 4.18 -1.66 19.39
N LEU A 32 4.71 -2.00 18.22
CA LEU A 32 3.99 -1.96 16.95
C LEU A 32 3.62 -3.39 16.54
N ASN A 33 2.34 -3.62 16.28
CA ASN A 33 1.80 -4.93 15.89
C ASN A 33 0.81 -4.87 14.71
N ARG A 34 0.56 -3.68 14.15
CA ARG A 34 -0.25 -3.47 12.95
C ARG A 34 0.53 -2.61 11.98
N PHE A 35 0.74 -3.11 10.78
CA PHE A 35 1.54 -2.44 9.75
C PHE A 35 0.69 -2.18 8.52
N TYR A 36 0.55 -0.91 8.16
CA TYR A 36 -0.14 -0.47 6.96
C TYR A 36 0.88 -0.26 5.85
N CYS A 37 0.82 -1.10 4.84
CA CYS A 37 1.81 -1.21 3.80
C CYS A 37 1.23 -0.70 2.49
N TYR A 38 1.94 0.19 1.81
CA TYR A 38 1.49 0.77 0.54
C TYR A 38 2.58 0.61 -0.48
N LEU A 39 2.30 -0.12 -1.56
CA LEU A 39 3.14 -0.23 -2.74
C LEU A 39 2.49 0.59 -3.85
N ILE A 40 3.21 1.60 -4.36
CA ILE A 40 2.64 2.60 -5.26
C ILE A 40 3.48 2.70 -6.53
N GLY A 41 2.86 2.56 -7.69
CA GLY A 41 3.52 2.50 -9.00
C GLY A 41 2.54 2.62 -10.16
N ASP A 42 2.93 2.18 -11.36
CA ASP A 42 2.08 2.17 -12.56
C ASP A 42 1.99 0.80 -13.27
N THR A 43 2.92 -0.11 -12.99
CA THR A 43 3.08 -1.36 -13.71
C THR A 43 2.83 -2.54 -12.78
N LEU A 44 1.89 -3.40 -13.16
CA LEU A 44 1.52 -4.59 -12.40
C LEU A 44 1.12 -5.71 -13.35
N ASN A 45 1.60 -6.92 -13.09
CA ASN A 45 1.05 -8.13 -13.66
C ASN A 45 0.14 -8.84 -12.63
N PRO A 46 -1.20 -8.74 -12.75
CA PRO A 46 -2.12 -9.33 -11.79
C PRO A 46 -2.01 -10.87 -11.70
N LEU A 47 -1.54 -11.54 -12.74
CA LEU A 47 -1.36 -13.00 -12.75
C LEU A 47 -0.24 -13.46 -11.81
N ARG A 48 0.65 -12.54 -11.41
CA ARG A 48 1.73 -12.80 -10.45
C ARG A 48 1.32 -12.49 -9.01
N LEU A 49 0.14 -11.91 -8.81
CA LEU A 49 -0.44 -11.78 -7.49
C LEU A 49 -0.96 -13.15 -7.05
N GLY A 50 -0.46 -13.63 -5.91
CA GLY A 50 -0.98 -14.86 -5.30
C GLY A 50 -2.43 -14.72 -4.83
N GLU A 51 -3.03 -15.83 -4.42
CA GLU A 51 -4.44 -15.92 -3.99
C GLU A 51 -4.81 -15.03 -2.79
N THR A 52 -3.81 -14.48 -2.09
CA THR A 52 -4.00 -13.63 -0.91
C THR A 52 -4.36 -12.18 -1.25
N TRP A 53 -4.32 -11.80 -2.53
CA TRP A 53 -4.63 -10.43 -2.98
C TRP A 53 -6.04 -10.36 -3.56
N THR A 54 -6.81 -9.39 -3.08
CA THR A 54 -8.17 -9.11 -3.52
C THR A 54 -8.20 -7.73 -4.16
N GLN A 55 -8.73 -7.63 -5.37
CA GLN A 55 -8.91 -6.35 -6.03
C GLN A 55 -9.95 -5.50 -5.29
N PHE A 56 -9.76 -4.18 -5.25
CA PHE A 56 -10.76 -3.31 -4.67
C PHE A 56 -12.07 -3.34 -5.47
N PRO A 57 -13.25 -3.16 -4.82
CA PRO A 57 -14.53 -3.05 -5.52
C PRO A 57 -14.60 -1.86 -6.47
N THR A 58 -13.77 -0.84 -6.25
CA THR A 58 -13.68 0.37 -7.06
C THR A 58 -12.22 0.79 -7.22
N GLY A 59 -11.87 1.27 -8.42
CA GLY A 59 -10.48 1.58 -8.77
C GLY A 59 -9.72 0.36 -9.25
N THR A 60 -8.41 0.50 -9.40
CA THR A 60 -7.53 -0.53 -9.99
C THR A 60 -6.63 -1.22 -8.96
N GLY A 61 -6.60 -0.71 -7.73
CA GLY A 61 -5.75 -1.21 -6.66
C GLY A 61 -6.17 -2.57 -6.09
N TRP A 62 -5.27 -3.11 -5.29
CA TRP A 62 -5.40 -4.43 -4.66
C TRP A 62 -5.13 -4.34 -3.16
N PHE A 63 -5.69 -5.28 -2.41
CA PHE A 63 -5.54 -5.39 -0.98
C PHE A 63 -5.17 -6.81 -0.57
N SER A 64 -4.29 -6.94 0.42
CA SER A 64 -4.01 -8.20 1.09
C SER A 64 -3.80 -7.96 2.57
N SER A 65 -4.26 -8.89 3.39
CA SER A 65 -3.91 -8.92 4.81
C SER A 65 -3.30 -10.27 5.18
N GLY A 66 -2.47 -10.27 6.21
CA GLY A 66 -1.83 -11.48 6.66
C GLY A 66 -1.09 -11.31 7.97
N GLU A 67 -0.80 -12.44 8.61
CA GLU A 67 -0.02 -12.44 9.83
C GLU A 67 1.46 -12.12 9.53
N LEU A 68 2.05 -11.26 10.34
CA LEU A 68 3.49 -11.07 10.43
C LEU A 68 4.03 -12.08 11.45
N ARG A 69 4.71 -13.13 10.98
CA ARG A 69 5.30 -14.16 11.84
C ARG A 69 6.81 -14.16 11.70
N ASP A 70 7.48 -14.28 12.83
CA ASP A 70 8.92 -14.56 12.84
C ASP A 70 9.18 -15.87 12.07
N PRO A 71 10.04 -15.86 11.04
CA PRO A 71 10.26 -17.02 10.19
C PRO A 71 10.95 -18.18 10.91
N VAL A 72 11.72 -17.88 11.97
CA VAL A 72 12.54 -18.86 12.71
C VAL A 72 11.81 -19.33 13.97
N ALA A 73 11.45 -18.39 14.85
CA ALA A 73 10.80 -18.66 16.13
C ALA A 73 9.30 -18.98 15.99
N ARG A 74 8.71 -18.78 14.80
CA ARG A 74 7.27 -18.96 14.50
C ARG A 74 6.32 -18.15 15.38
N ARG A 75 6.85 -17.17 16.13
CA ARG A 75 6.07 -16.27 16.98
C ARG A 75 5.32 -15.25 16.11
N GLN A 76 4.06 -15.00 16.42
CA GLN A 76 3.31 -13.90 15.82
C GLN A 76 3.86 -12.56 16.32
N LEU A 77 4.25 -11.71 15.37
CA LEU A 77 4.78 -10.36 15.61
C LEU A 77 3.70 -9.29 15.43
N GLY A 78 2.68 -9.58 14.62
CA GLY A 78 1.60 -8.66 14.32
C GLY A 78 0.86 -9.04 13.05
N GLU A 79 0.30 -8.03 12.39
CA GLU A 79 -0.49 -8.15 11.17
C GLU A 79 -0.08 -7.07 10.15
N THR A 80 -0.10 -7.45 8.87
CA THR A 80 0.07 -6.53 7.74
C THR A 80 -1.25 -6.29 7.05
N TYR A 81 -1.52 -5.04 6.70
CA TYR A 81 -2.60 -4.60 5.83
C TYR A 81 -1.94 -3.89 4.63
N SER A 82 -1.87 -4.59 3.51
CA SER A 82 -1.11 -4.17 2.34
C SER A 82 -2.03 -3.72 1.21
N GLU A 83 -1.70 -2.60 0.60
CA GLU A 83 -2.38 -2.08 -0.58
C GLU A 83 -1.39 -1.87 -1.73
N ILE A 84 -1.80 -2.28 -2.94
CA ILE A 84 -1.16 -1.87 -4.20
C ILE A 84 -2.02 -0.74 -4.79
N LEU A 85 -1.40 0.40 -5.05
CA LEU A 85 -2.08 1.60 -5.55
C LEU A 85 -1.41 2.10 -6.82
N PHE A 86 -2.21 2.51 -7.79
CA PHE A 86 -1.70 3.12 -9.01
C PHE A 86 -1.57 4.64 -8.86
N TYR A 87 -0.53 5.23 -9.43
CA TYR A 87 -0.31 6.69 -9.37
C TYR A 87 -1.54 7.47 -9.85
N ASP A 88 -2.14 7.06 -10.96
CA ASP A 88 -3.33 7.71 -11.52
C ASP A 88 -4.51 7.69 -10.55
N ASP A 89 -4.74 6.56 -9.87
CA ASP A 89 -5.80 6.43 -8.87
C ASP A 89 -5.55 7.35 -7.66
N VAL A 90 -4.29 7.49 -7.24
CA VAL A 90 -3.90 8.39 -6.14
C VAL A 90 -4.12 9.85 -6.53
N VAL A 91 -3.64 10.25 -7.72
CA VAL A 91 -3.77 11.61 -8.25
C VAL A 91 -5.23 11.97 -8.48
N ALA A 92 -6.03 11.07 -9.06
CA ALA A 92 -7.46 11.28 -9.28
C ALA A 92 -8.22 11.50 -7.95
N ARG A 93 -7.93 10.66 -6.94
CA ARG A 93 -8.51 10.81 -5.59
C ARG A 93 -8.10 12.12 -4.93
N ALA A 94 -6.82 12.51 -5.05
CA ALA A 94 -6.32 13.77 -4.50
C ALA A 94 -6.99 14.99 -5.16
N LYS A 95 -7.06 15.02 -6.50
CA LYS A 95 -7.75 16.08 -7.26
C LYS A 95 -9.21 16.21 -6.87
N LYS A 96 -9.94 15.09 -6.74
CA LYS A 96 -11.34 15.10 -6.31
C LYS A 96 -11.51 15.68 -4.90
N ARG A 97 -10.64 15.30 -3.96
CA ARG A 97 -10.68 15.82 -2.58
C ARG A 97 -10.37 17.32 -2.54
N ILE A 98 -9.31 17.75 -3.23
CA ILE A 98 -8.93 19.16 -3.31
C ILE A 98 -10.08 20.00 -3.88
N ARG A 99 -10.73 19.53 -4.95
CA ARG A 99 -11.88 20.21 -5.55
C ARG A 99 -13.02 20.40 -4.55
N VAL A 100 -13.37 19.36 -3.78
CA VAL A 100 -14.42 19.47 -2.73
C VAL A 100 -14.07 20.55 -1.70
N TYR A 101 -12.80 20.69 -1.32
CA TYR A 101 -12.37 21.75 -0.41
C TYR A 101 -12.39 23.14 -1.07
N GLN A 102 -11.94 23.25 -2.32
CA GLN A 102 -12.01 24.49 -3.10
C GLN A 102 -13.46 24.99 -3.21
N ASP A 103 -14.39 24.09 -3.54
CA ASP A 103 -15.82 24.40 -3.67
C ASP A 103 -16.40 24.92 -2.34
N LYS A 104 -16.06 24.27 -1.22
CA LYS A 104 -16.51 24.68 0.13
C LYS A 104 -15.93 26.02 0.57
N LEU A 105 -14.69 26.30 0.21
CA LEU A 105 -13.96 27.51 0.60
C LEU A 105 -14.13 28.65 -0.42
N GLN A 106 -14.85 28.43 -1.52
CA GLN A 106 -14.97 29.36 -2.65
C GLN A 106 -13.61 29.83 -3.20
N LEU A 107 -12.61 28.95 -3.15
CA LEU A 107 -11.25 29.23 -3.61
C LEU A 107 -11.11 28.90 -5.09
N SER A 108 -10.78 29.90 -5.91
CA SER A 108 -10.37 29.68 -7.31
C SER A 108 -8.84 29.72 -7.40
N LEU A 109 -8.23 28.54 -7.43
CA LEU A 109 -6.80 28.41 -7.69
C LEU A 109 -6.61 28.33 -9.20
N LYS A 110 -6.11 29.42 -9.81
CA LYS A 110 -5.68 29.40 -11.21
C LYS A 110 -4.55 28.38 -11.33
N THR A 111 -4.81 27.29 -12.06
CA THR A 111 -3.81 26.26 -12.36
C THR A 111 -3.27 26.50 -13.75
#